data_AF-A0A944VX42-F1
#
_entry.id   AF-A0A944VX42-F1
#
_cell.length_a   1.000
_cell.length_b   1.000
_cell.length_c   1.000
_cell.angle_alpha   90.00
_cell.angle_beta   90.00
_cell.angle_gamma   90.00
#
_symmetry.space_group_name_H-M   'P 1'
#
loop_
_entity.id
_entity.type
_entity.pdbx_description
1 polymer ?
#
loop_
_entity_poly.entity_id
_entity_poly.type
_entity_poly.pdbx_seq_one_letter_code
_entity_poly.pdbx_strand_id
1 'polypeptide(L)'
;MKKLILVFICLLFTHVAYSRTFTEEQASILQQVLAADGQISQEVHKEFWVEVPALSSEEWDPLQEWLIGEITFLHEYQKGLWESILISLVEGNDVKPERLIELQSELDEHTNDVVPFSKGRGGYPAFIKSFEKQIVESKENTKRMLRSITDKKSFTSVSGKTIELNKKRIKTFIEDRDESILRLKTLLTPEWPGDEGNNLTQHVTLRSSYQKLSVPQVKAIKNISIKKKHKKGFYSYSTINHNYAMKIKSGDRVVIDRATSLMWHQSGSIAPMTWYEAKLWLSGLRSRGYAGYNDWRLPTIDEAVSLVEMSKKSGDLCIDPVFDKTQRWIWTGDRYVENHSAWSVYFTYGLVAWYGENYFCVRPVRIIKQRDIMSWLFELFDNYCLSFSL
;
A
#
# COMPACT_ATOMS: atom_id res chain seq x y z
N MET A 1 9.96 -16.55 6.95
CA MET A 1 8.77 -15.85 6.43
C MET A 1 7.46 -16.50 6.86
N LYS A 2 7.04 -17.70 6.38
CA LYS A 2 5.85 -18.39 6.92
C LYS A 2 5.85 -18.44 8.45
N LYS A 3 7.01 -18.78 9.04
CA LYS A 3 7.25 -18.78 10.50
C LYS A 3 7.15 -17.40 11.17
N LEU A 4 7.49 -16.30 10.50
CA LEU A 4 7.46 -14.96 11.10
C LEU A 4 6.02 -14.47 11.22
N ILE A 5 5.25 -14.62 10.14
CA ILE A 5 3.83 -14.24 10.08
C ILE A 5 3.01 -15.14 11.01
N LEU A 6 3.27 -16.45 11.01
CA LEU A 6 2.62 -17.39 11.93
C LEU A 6 2.94 -17.07 13.40
N VAL A 7 4.20 -16.76 13.73
CA VAL A 7 4.60 -16.36 15.09
C VAL A 7 3.94 -15.05 15.52
N PHE A 8 3.85 -14.08 14.62
CA PHE A 8 3.21 -12.79 14.88
C PHE A 8 1.73 -12.96 15.20
N ILE A 9 1.03 -13.69 14.33
CA ILE A 9 -0.39 -13.99 14.46
C ILE A 9 -0.61 -14.79 15.77
N CYS A 10 0.15 -15.87 16.03
CA CYS A 10 0.05 -16.69 17.25
C CYS A 10 0.24 -15.97 18.58
N LEU A 11 1.00 -14.88 18.63
CA LEU A 11 1.30 -14.18 19.89
C LEU A 11 0.34 -13.02 20.20
N LEU A 12 -0.53 -12.66 19.25
CA LEU A 12 -1.53 -11.61 19.45
C LEU A 12 -2.86 -12.19 19.96
N PHE A 13 -3.26 -13.35 19.43
CA PHE A 13 -4.48 -14.04 19.87
C PHE A 13 -4.37 -14.68 21.26
N THR A 14 -3.15 -14.90 21.77
CA THR A 14 -2.93 -15.29 23.17
C THR A 14 -3.31 -14.21 24.19
N HIS A 15 -3.52 -12.96 23.76
CA HIS A 15 -3.56 -11.80 24.66
C HIS A 15 -4.84 -10.98 24.64
N VAL A 16 -5.79 -11.30 23.75
CA VAL A 16 -7.15 -10.76 23.80
C VAL A 16 -7.98 -11.66 24.72
N ALA A 17 -7.95 -11.34 26.02
CA ALA A 17 -8.71 -11.92 27.13
C ALA A 17 -8.87 -13.47 27.14
N TYR A 18 -8.17 -14.09 28.10
CA TYR A 18 -8.10 -15.53 28.38
C TYR A 18 -7.21 -16.35 27.43
N SER A 19 -6.38 -17.15 28.09
CA SER A 19 -5.41 -18.08 27.54
C SER A 19 -5.95 -18.99 26.44
N ARG A 20 -5.76 -18.67 25.16
CA ARG A 20 -5.58 -19.68 24.10
C ARG A 20 -4.62 -19.14 23.04
N THR A 21 -3.47 -19.78 22.91
CA THR A 21 -2.72 -19.81 21.64
C THR A 21 -3.67 -20.24 20.53
N PHE A 22 -3.42 -19.83 19.27
CA PHE A 22 -4.10 -20.45 18.14
C PHE A 22 -4.17 -21.96 18.34
N THR A 23 -5.35 -22.54 18.09
CA THR A 23 -5.44 -23.99 18.06
C THR A 23 -4.49 -24.53 16.99
N GLU A 24 -4.10 -25.78 17.12
CA GLU A 24 -3.32 -26.46 16.08
C GLU A 24 -4.03 -26.36 14.71
N GLU A 25 -5.36 -26.34 14.72
CA GLU A 25 -6.22 -26.13 13.55
C GLU A 25 -6.08 -24.74 12.95
N GLN A 26 -6.21 -23.67 13.73
CA GLN A 26 -6.01 -22.30 13.23
C GLN A 26 -4.57 -22.06 12.75
N ALA A 27 -3.57 -22.64 13.41
CA ALA A 27 -2.18 -22.60 12.95
C ALA A 27 -1.98 -23.36 11.63
N SER A 28 -2.69 -24.47 11.44
CA SER A 28 -2.71 -25.24 10.18
C SER A 28 -3.34 -24.44 9.04
N ILE A 29 -4.50 -23.81 9.29
CA ILE A 29 -5.20 -22.95 8.33
C ILE A 29 -4.30 -21.80 7.88
N LEU A 30 -3.62 -21.13 8.82
CA LEU A 30 -2.68 -20.06 8.47
C LEU A 30 -1.52 -20.56 7.61
N GLN A 31 -0.99 -21.76 7.87
CA GLN A 31 0.07 -22.35 7.06
C GLN A 31 -0.38 -22.70 5.64
N GLN A 32 -1.62 -23.18 5.51
CA GLN A 32 -2.28 -23.48 4.24
C GLN A 32 -2.51 -22.20 3.44
N VAL A 33 -3.10 -21.17 4.05
CA VAL A 33 -3.39 -19.88 3.41
C VAL A 33 -2.12 -19.18 2.92
N LEU A 34 -1.04 -19.27 3.70
CA LEU A 34 0.29 -18.73 3.38
C LEU A 34 1.12 -19.60 2.44
N ALA A 35 0.60 -20.75 1.99
CA ALA A 35 1.28 -21.57 1.00
C ALA A 35 1.25 -20.92 -0.38
N ALA A 36 2.26 -21.25 -1.20
CA ALA A 36 2.38 -20.71 -2.56
C ALA A 36 1.16 -21.14 -3.40
N ASP A 37 0.79 -22.41 -3.29
CA ASP A 37 -0.40 -23.06 -3.82
C ASP A 37 -1.61 -23.01 -2.86
N GLY A 38 -1.56 -22.11 -1.87
CA GLY A 38 -2.61 -21.97 -0.86
C GLY A 38 -3.95 -21.58 -1.48
N GLN A 39 -5.03 -22.02 -0.84
CA GLN A 39 -6.39 -21.62 -1.17
C GLN A 39 -7.13 -21.26 0.12
N ILE A 40 -8.19 -20.47 -0.04
CA ILE A 40 -9.11 -20.13 1.05
C ILE A 40 -10.54 -20.35 0.54
N SER A 41 -11.32 -21.13 1.27
CA SER A 41 -12.75 -21.34 1.02
C SER A 41 -13.58 -20.75 2.16
N GLN A 42 -14.89 -20.66 1.96
CA GLN A 42 -15.80 -20.15 2.99
C GLN A 42 -15.76 -21.02 4.25
N GLU A 43 -15.60 -22.33 4.07
CA GLU A 43 -15.50 -23.31 5.16
C GLU A 43 -14.22 -23.09 5.97
N VAL A 44 -13.07 -23.00 5.29
CA VAL A 44 -11.76 -22.74 5.93
C VAL A 44 -11.75 -21.39 6.65
N HIS A 45 -12.38 -20.37 6.07
CA HIS A 45 -12.56 -19.08 6.70
C HIS A 45 -13.41 -19.20 7.96
N LYS A 46 -14.59 -19.83 7.86
CA LYS A 46 -15.48 -20.04 9.00
C LYS A 46 -14.77 -20.78 10.12
N GLU A 47 -14.07 -21.87 9.83
CA GLU A 47 -13.28 -22.67 10.77
C GLU A 47 -12.24 -21.84 11.52
N PHE A 48 -11.53 -20.94 10.83
CA PHE A 48 -10.58 -20.03 11.46
C PHE A 48 -11.22 -19.13 12.53
N TRP A 49 -12.45 -18.67 12.26
CA TRP A 49 -13.20 -17.74 13.11
C TRP A 49 -14.02 -18.41 14.23
N VAL A 50 -14.21 -19.74 14.21
CA VAL A 50 -15.02 -20.47 15.20
C VAL A 50 -14.59 -20.19 16.65
N GLU A 51 -13.29 -20.11 16.90
CA GLU A 51 -12.72 -19.92 18.24
C GLU A 51 -12.26 -18.48 18.54
N VAL A 52 -12.45 -17.55 17.59
CA VAL A 52 -12.14 -16.15 17.84
C VAL A 52 -13.28 -15.56 18.68
N PRO A 53 -13.02 -15.08 19.92
CA PRO A 53 -14.07 -14.47 20.73
C PRO A 53 -14.74 -13.34 19.95
N ALA A 54 -16.05 -13.16 20.16
CA ALA A 54 -16.84 -12.10 19.56
C ALA A 54 -16.35 -10.73 20.06
N LEU A 55 -15.27 -10.25 19.46
CA LEU A 55 -14.80 -8.89 19.63
C LEU A 55 -15.80 -7.97 18.96
N SER A 56 -16.15 -6.89 19.64
CA SER A 56 -16.94 -5.83 18.99
C SER A 56 -16.14 -5.28 17.80
N SER A 57 -16.82 -4.73 16.79
CA SER A 57 -16.15 -4.05 15.67
C SER A 57 -15.21 -2.92 16.16
N GLU A 58 -15.57 -2.28 17.28
CA GLU A 58 -14.76 -1.25 17.94
C GLU A 58 -13.43 -1.77 18.48
N GLU A 59 -13.34 -3.06 18.84
CA GLU A 59 -12.13 -3.72 19.32
C GLU A 59 -11.37 -4.41 18.19
N TRP A 60 -12.09 -5.01 17.24
CA TRP A 60 -11.51 -5.81 16.17
C TRP A 60 -10.96 -4.97 15.00
N ASP A 61 -11.71 -3.98 14.51
CA ASP A 61 -11.30 -3.20 13.33
C ASP A 61 -9.93 -2.53 13.52
N PRO A 62 -9.63 -1.92 14.69
CA PRO A 62 -8.32 -1.34 14.98
C PRO A 62 -7.18 -2.37 14.92
N LEU A 63 -7.42 -3.55 15.51
CA LEU A 63 -6.45 -4.65 15.56
C LEU A 63 -6.25 -5.27 14.17
N GLN A 64 -7.32 -5.41 13.40
CA GLN A 64 -7.28 -5.92 12.03
C GLN A 64 -6.51 -4.99 11.11
N GLU A 65 -6.79 -3.68 11.16
CA GLU A 65 -6.07 -2.68 10.34
C GLU A 65 -4.57 -2.67 10.69
N TRP A 66 -4.23 -2.78 11.99
CA TRP A 66 -2.86 -2.95 12.45
C TRP A 66 -2.21 -4.24 11.90
N LEU A 67 -2.85 -5.39 12.11
CA LEU A 67 -2.38 -6.71 11.68
C LEU A 67 -2.13 -6.77 10.16
N ILE A 68 -3.12 -6.34 9.38
CA ILE A 68 -3.00 -6.26 7.92
C ILE A 68 -1.87 -5.33 7.52
N GLY A 69 -1.70 -4.23 8.26
CA GLY A 69 -0.56 -3.33 8.17
C GLY A 69 0.77 -4.07 8.28
N GLU A 70 1.07 -4.59 9.45
CA GLU A 70 2.32 -5.30 9.76
C GLU A 70 2.66 -6.41 8.76
N ILE A 71 1.65 -7.23 8.46
CA ILE A 71 1.77 -8.34 7.51
C ILE A 71 2.12 -7.81 6.13
N THR A 72 1.44 -6.79 5.64
CA THR A 72 1.70 -6.21 4.32
C THR A 72 3.10 -5.59 4.27
N PHE A 73 3.57 -4.94 5.35
CA PHE A 73 4.89 -4.30 5.39
C PHE A 73 6.01 -5.32 5.27
N LEU A 74 5.94 -6.36 6.12
CA LEU A 74 6.91 -7.44 6.10
C LEU A 74 6.93 -8.16 4.75
N HIS A 75 5.78 -8.24 4.07
CA HIS A 75 5.72 -8.79 2.73
C HIS A 75 6.33 -7.86 1.67
N GLU A 76 6.01 -6.57 1.67
CA GLU A 76 6.60 -5.58 0.76
C GLU A 76 8.12 -5.54 0.93
N TYR A 77 8.61 -5.55 2.17
CA TYR A 77 10.02 -5.63 2.49
C TYR A 77 10.67 -6.85 1.82
N GLN A 78 10.07 -8.03 2.00
CA GLN A 78 10.59 -9.26 1.42
C GLN A 78 10.51 -9.26 -0.11
N LYS A 79 9.42 -8.74 -0.69
CA LYS A 79 9.29 -8.58 -2.15
C LYS A 79 10.38 -7.67 -2.71
N GLY A 80 10.59 -6.50 -2.11
CA GLY A 80 11.64 -5.56 -2.50
C GLY A 80 13.04 -6.19 -2.46
N LEU A 81 13.29 -7.09 -1.50
CA LEU A 81 14.53 -7.88 -1.47
C LEU A 81 14.65 -8.81 -2.67
N TRP A 82 13.60 -9.58 -3.00
CA TRP A 82 13.61 -10.48 -4.16
C TRP A 82 13.68 -9.75 -5.50
N GLU A 83 13.08 -8.56 -5.60
CA GLU A 83 13.19 -7.68 -6.76
C GLU A 83 14.60 -7.12 -6.91
N SER A 84 15.22 -6.64 -5.82
CA SER A 84 16.62 -6.20 -5.80
C SER A 84 17.55 -7.31 -6.30
N ILE A 85 17.31 -8.55 -5.88
CA ILE A 85 18.06 -9.73 -6.34
C ILE A 85 17.85 -9.99 -7.82
N LEU A 86 16.60 -9.94 -8.28
CA LEU A 86 16.27 -10.16 -9.68
C LEU A 86 16.95 -9.12 -10.59
N ILE A 87 16.97 -7.86 -10.17
CA ILE A 87 17.63 -6.77 -10.88
C ILE A 87 19.15 -6.96 -10.84
N SER A 88 19.72 -7.25 -9.67
CA SER A 88 21.16 -7.51 -9.51
C SER A 88 21.65 -8.69 -10.35
N LEU A 89 20.82 -9.74 -10.51
CA LEU A 89 21.09 -10.87 -11.39
C LEU A 89 21.10 -10.50 -12.88
N VAL A 90 20.28 -9.53 -13.28
CA VAL A 90 20.20 -9.06 -14.67
C VAL A 90 21.32 -8.08 -14.98
N GLU A 91 21.66 -7.19 -14.05
CA GLU A 91 22.62 -6.10 -14.25
C GLU A 91 24.07 -6.52 -13.91
N GLY A 92 24.26 -7.58 -13.13
CA GLY A 92 25.59 -8.12 -12.80
C GLY A 92 26.34 -7.34 -11.70
N ASN A 93 25.64 -6.47 -10.98
CA ASN A 93 26.12 -5.66 -9.86
C ASN A 93 25.05 -5.57 -8.74
N ASP A 94 25.43 -5.13 -7.54
CA ASP A 94 24.48 -4.96 -6.41
C ASP A 94 23.60 -3.74 -6.66
N VAL A 95 22.31 -3.99 -6.94
CA VAL A 95 21.32 -2.95 -7.26
C VAL A 95 20.20 -3.00 -6.23
N LYS A 96 20.03 -1.90 -5.49
CA LYS A 96 18.99 -1.73 -4.48
C LYS A 96 17.96 -0.71 -4.98
N PRO A 97 16.70 -1.13 -5.24
CA PRO A 97 15.63 -0.21 -5.56
C PRO A 97 15.41 0.80 -4.43
N GLU A 98 15.06 2.04 -4.78
CA GLU A 98 14.77 3.11 -3.82
C GLU A 98 13.72 2.66 -2.78
N ARG A 99 12.67 1.96 -3.22
CA ARG A 99 11.63 1.43 -2.34
C ARG A 99 12.17 0.45 -1.29
N LEU A 100 13.16 -0.37 -1.64
CA LEU A 100 13.78 -1.28 -0.67
C LEU A 100 14.60 -0.51 0.37
N ILE A 101 15.28 0.57 -0.03
CA ILE A 101 16.03 1.43 0.89
C ILE A 101 15.07 2.10 1.89
N GLU A 102 13.93 2.61 1.40
CA GLU A 102 12.88 3.16 2.24
C GLU A 102 12.35 2.11 3.23
N LEU A 103 11.98 0.92 2.75
CA LEU A 103 11.47 -0.17 3.58
C LEU A 103 12.50 -0.64 4.63
N GLN A 104 13.80 -0.55 4.33
CA GLN A 104 14.87 -0.82 5.29
C GLN A 104 14.96 0.23 6.40
N SER A 105 14.81 1.51 6.05
CA SER A 105 14.73 2.58 7.06
C SER A 105 13.46 2.47 7.90
N GLU A 106 12.33 2.19 7.26
CA GLU A 106 11.03 2.02 7.93
C GLU A 106 11.07 0.82 8.90
N LEU A 107 11.74 -0.29 8.57
CA LEU A 107 11.81 -1.48 9.42
C LEU A 107 12.51 -1.20 10.76
N ASP A 108 13.53 -0.34 10.75
CA ASP A 108 14.28 0.03 11.96
C ASP A 108 13.47 0.96 12.87
N GLU A 109 12.65 1.85 12.28
CA GLU A 109 11.65 2.65 13.00
C GLU A 109 10.56 1.73 13.60
N HIS A 110 10.07 0.77 12.81
CA HIS A 110 8.99 -0.14 13.18
C HIS A 110 9.33 -1.07 14.35
N THR A 111 10.59 -1.51 14.44
CA THR A 111 11.06 -2.34 15.57
C THR A 111 11.02 -1.63 16.92
N ASN A 112 10.97 -0.30 16.95
CA ASN A 112 10.93 0.47 18.20
C ASN A 112 9.49 0.76 18.70
N ASP A 113 8.49 0.69 17.81
CA ASP A 113 7.08 1.00 18.10
C ASP A 113 6.18 -0.26 18.14
N VAL A 114 6.78 -1.44 18.38
CA VAL A 114 6.06 -2.71 18.29
C VAL A 114 5.01 -2.87 19.40
N VAL A 115 3.76 -2.95 18.96
CA VAL A 115 2.54 -3.33 19.71
C VAL A 115 2.14 -2.32 20.81
N PRO A 116 1.22 -1.38 20.50
CA PRO A 116 0.69 -0.45 21.51
C PRO A 116 -0.07 -1.16 22.66
N PHE A 117 -0.49 -2.41 22.46
CA PHE A 117 -1.34 -3.17 23.38
C PHE A 117 -0.59 -4.04 24.41
N SER A 118 0.74 -4.09 24.39
CA SER A 118 1.53 -5.10 25.13
C SER A 118 2.61 -4.54 26.06
N LYS A 119 2.83 -3.21 26.07
CA LYS A 119 3.81 -2.57 26.94
C LYS A 119 3.38 -2.77 28.41
N GLY A 120 3.96 -3.78 29.07
CA GLY A 120 3.66 -4.15 30.47
C GLY A 120 3.00 -5.52 30.71
N ARG A 121 2.72 -6.33 29.67
CA ARG A 121 2.12 -7.68 29.83
C ARG A 121 3.14 -8.83 29.83
N GLY A 122 2.82 -9.92 30.54
CA GLY A 122 3.65 -11.12 30.59
C GLY A 122 3.77 -11.82 29.22
N GLY A 123 4.99 -12.18 28.81
CA GLY A 123 5.29 -12.80 27.50
C GLY A 123 5.79 -11.83 26.43
N TYR A 124 5.50 -10.52 26.57
CA TYR A 124 5.95 -9.49 25.64
C TYR A 124 7.47 -9.43 25.44
N PRO A 125 8.33 -9.49 26.49
CA PRO A 125 9.78 -9.48 26.30
C PRO A 125 10.30 -10.68 25.49
N ALA A 126 9.67 -11.85 25.64
CA ALA A 126 10.06 -13.06 24.90
C ALA A 126 9.65 -12.96 23.42
N PHE A 127 8.49 -12.35 23.13
CA PHE A 127 8.05 -12.03 21.77
C PHE A 127 9.02 -11.07 21.08
N ILE A 128 9.31 -9.92 21.69
CA ILE A 128 10.22 -8.92 21.11
C ILE A 128 11.58 -9.55 20.81
N LYS A 129 12.13 -10.33 21.75
CA LYS A 129 13.40 -11.05 21.54
C LYS A 129 13.34 -12.05 20.38
N SER A 130 12.23 -12.79 20.21
CA SER A 130 12.04 -13.73 19.10
C SER A 130 11.90 -13.01 17.75
N PHE A 131 11.15 -11.91 17.73
CA PHE A 131 10.91 -11.06 16.57
C PHE A 131 12.20 -10.39 16.08
N GLU A 132 12.94 -9.73 16.99
CA GLU A 132 14.25 -9.14 16.72
C GLU A 132 15.23 -10.17 16.15
N LYS A 133 15.28 -11.36 16.77
CA LYS A 133 16.13 -12.46 16.29
C LYS A 133 15.82 -12.83 14.84
N GLN A 134 14.53 -12.97 14.49
CA GLN A 134 14.13 -13.31 13.12
C GLN A 134 14.44 -12.19 12.13
N ILE A 135 14.31 -10.92 12.52
CA ILE A 135 14.70 -9.77 11.69
C ILE A 135 16.20 -9.79 11.42
N VAL A 136 17.02 -9.99 12.46
CA VAL A 136 18.48 -10.08 12.33
C VAL A 136 18.87 -11.24 11.41
N GLU A 137 18.29 -12.43 11.60
CA GLU A 137 18.52 -13.58 10.72
C GLU A 137 18.10 -13.29 9.28
N SER A 138 16.98 -12.61 9.06
CA SER A 138 16.51 -12.22 7.73
C SER A 138 17.46 -11.22 7.05
N LYS A 139 17.92 -10.19 7.78
CA LYS A 139 18.91 -9.21 7.28
C LYS A 139 20.22 -9.90 6.91
N GLU A 140 20.69 -10.83 7.72
CA GLU A 140 21.92 -11.58 7.46
C GLU A 140 21.77 -12.53 6.26
N ASN A 141 20.65 -13.26 6.14
CA ASN A 141 20.35 -14.08 4.97
C ASN A 141 20.36 -13.27 3.67
N THR A 142 19.80 -12.07 3.71
CA THR A 142 19.78 -11.14 2.57
C THR A 142 21.19 -10.77 2.14
N LYS A 143 22.05 -10.34 3.08
CA LYS A 143 23.43 -9.97 2.78
C LYS A 143 24.20 -11.10 2.13
N ARG A 144 24.06 -12.31 2.67
CA ARG A 144 24.75 -13.48 2.14
C ARG A 144 24.22 -13.91 0.76
N MET A 145 22.92 -13.76 0.53
CA MET A 145 22.30 -14.00 -0.78
C MET A 145 22.74 -12.97 -1.83
N LEU A 146 22.85 -11.69 -1.49
CA LEU A 146 23.40 -10.67 -2.40
C LEU A 146 24.87 -10.94 -2.74
N ARG A 147 25.70 -11.39 -1.78
CA ARG A 147 27.09 -11.78 -2.04
C ARG A 147 27.20 -12.97 -3.00
N SER A 148 26.33 -13.98 -2.87
CA SER A 148 26.39 -15.15 -3.73
C SER A 148 26.01 -14.85 -5.19
N ILE A 149 25.28 -13.77 -5.45
CA ILE A 149 24.98 -13.28 -6.82
C ILE A 149 26.27 -12.82 -7.51
N THR A 150 27.10 -12.04 -6.82
CA THR A 150 28.41 -11.60 -7.32
C THR A 150 29.32 -12.79 -7.64
N ASP A 151 29.25 -13.84 -6.83
CA ASP A 151 30.07 -15.04 -6.97
C ASP A 151 29.47 -16.10 -7.93
N LYS A 152 28.26 -15.86 -8.47
CA LYS A 152 27.46 -16.79 -9.29
C LYS A 152 27.27 -18.18 -8.65
N LYS A 153 27.07 -18.23 -7.33
CA LYS A 153 26.94 -19.46 -6.54
C LYS A 153 25.59 -19.56 -5.84
N SER A 154 25.27 -20.76 -5.35
CA SER A 154 24.14 -20.99 -4.44
C SER A 154 24.41 -20.36 -3.07
N PHE A 155 23.34 -19.99 -2.37
CA PHE A 155 23.42 -19.39 -1.03
C PHE A 155 22.94 -20.35 0.04
N THR A 156 23.67 -20.46 1.16
CA THR A 156 23.26 -21.24 2.34
C THR A 156 22.72 -20.34 3.44
N SER A 157 21.43 -20.48 3.76
CA SER A 157 20.76 -19.71 4.81
C SER A 157 21.46 -19.84 6.17
N VAL A 158 21.19 -18.91 7.09
CA VAL A 158 21.56 -18.98 8.52
C VAL A 158 21.06 -20.29 9.15
N SER A 159 19.97 -20.87 8.63
CA SER A 159 19.44 -22.18 9.03
C SER A 159 20.07 -23.38 8.30
N GLY A 160 21.12 -23.18 7.49
CA GLY A 160 21.87 -24.23 6.80
C GLY A 160 21.26 -24.75 5.50
N LYS A 161 20.18 -24.13 4.99
CA LYS A 161 19.52 -24.57 3.75
C LYS A 161 20.13 -23.88 2.53
N THR A 162 20.66 -24.67 1.60
CA THR A 162 21.17 -24.15 0.32
C THR A 162 20.04 -23.88 -0.66
N ILE A 163 20.06 -22.70 -1.27
CA ILE A 163 19.07 -22.23 -2.25
C ILE A 163 19.80 -21.85 -3.52
N GLU A 164 19.39 -22.45 -4.64
CA GLU A 164 19.85 -22.07 -5.97
C GLU A 164 19.09 -20.85 -6.50
N LEU A 165 19.83 -19.88 -7.04
CA LEU A 165 19.30 -18.65 -7.58
C LEU A 165 18.95 -18.85 -9.07
N ASN A 166 17.68 -19.08 -9.36
CA ASN A 166 17.15 -19.18 -10.72
C ASN A 166 16.14 -18.05 -10.98
N LYS A 167 16.35 -17.26 -12.03
CA LYS A 167 15.50 -16.14 -12.43
C LYS A 167 14.00 -16.49 -12.50
N LYS A 168 13.66 -17.64 -13.10
CA LYS A 168 12.27 -18.11 -13.23
C LYS A 168 11.67 -18.40 -11.85
N ARG A 169 12.44 -19.05 -10.97
CA ARG A 169 12.02 -19.40 -9.61
C ARG A 169 11.81 -18.17 -8.74
N ILE A 170 12.67 -17.15 -8.88
CA ILE A 170 12.56 -15.88 -8.16
C ILE A 170 11.30 -15.13 -8.61
N LYS A 171 11.02 -15.10 -9.92
CA LYS A 171 9.81 -14.46 -10.44
C LYS A 171 8.53 -15.13 -9.93
N THR A 172 8.45 -16.47 -10.02
CA THR A 172 7.32 -17.23 -9.47
C THR A 172 7.16 -16.99 -7.96
N PHE A 173 8.27 -16.93 -7.21
CA PHE A 173 8.22 -16.63 -5.79
C PHE A 173 7.63 -15.23 -5.48
N ILE A 174 7.92 -14.22 -6.30
CA ILE A 174 7.33 -12.88 -6.14
C ILE A 174 5.83 -12.91 -6.43
N GLU A 175 5.40 -13.60 -7.48
CA GLU A 175 3.99 -13.74 -7.87
C GLU A 175 3.19 -14.50 -6.80
N ASP A 176 3.67 -15.65 -6.34
CA ASP A 176 3.03 -16.48 -5.29
C ASP A 176 2.82 -15.71 -3.97
N ARG A 177 3.68 -14.71 -3.70
CA ARG A 177 3.62 -13.89 -2.48
C ARG A 177 2.48 -12.89 -2.51
N ASP A 178 2.24 -12.26 -3.65
CA ASP A 178 1.14 -11.30 -3.79
C ASP A 178 -0.21 -12.00 -3.55
N GLU A 179 -0.37 -13.23 -4.07
CA GLU A 179 -1.57 -14.03 -3.83
C GLU A 179 -1.71 -14.49 -2.37
N SER A 180 -0.59 -14.88 -1.73
CA SER A 180 -0.59 -15.32 -0.32
C SER A 180 -1.06 -14.20 0.62
N ILE A 181 -0.70 -12.94 0.35
CA ILE A 181 -1.16 -11.78 1.12
C ILE A 181 -2.65 -11.59 0.94
N LEU A 182 -3.14 -11.72 -0.29
CA LEU A 182 -4.55 -11.53 -0.60
C LEU A 182 -5.40 -12.55 0.16
N ARG A 183 -5.02 -13.83 0.14
CA ARG A 183 -5.69 -14.89 0.90
C ARG A 183 -5.66 -14.63 2.40
N LEU A 184 -4.54 -14.14 2.92
CA LEU A 184 -4.42 -13.79 4.35
C LEU A 184 -5.28 -12.59 4.73
N LYS A 185 -5.39 -11.57 3.86
CA LYS A 185 -6.34 -10.45 4.05
C LYS A 185 -7.77 -10.95 4.10
N THR A 186 -8.16 -11.85 3.18
CA THR A 186 -9.48 -12.49 3.19
C THR A 186 -9.72 -13.27 4.49
N LEU A 187 -8.74 -14.05 4.95
CA LEU A 187 -8.85 -14.82 6.19
C LEU A 187 -9.09 -13.92 7.40
N LEU A 188 -8.39 -12.78 7.46
CA LEU A 188 -8.46 -11.86 8.60
C LEU A 188 -9.64 -10.88 8.52
N THR A 189 -10.51 -10.96 7.52
CA THR A 189 -11.77 -10.21 7.49
C THR A 189 -12.87 -11.03 8.20
N PRO A 190 -13.59 -10.49 9.21
CA PRO A 190 -14.61 -11.25 9.96
C PRO A 190 -15.75 -11.79 9.10
N GLU A 191 -16.17 -11.02 8.10
CA GLU A 191 -17.25 -11.40 7.20
C GLU A 191 -16.70 -12.06 5.93
N TRP A 192 -17.28 -13.20 5.55
CA TRP A 192 -16.95 -13.85 4.28
C TRP A 192 -17.45 -12.98 3.11
N PRO A 193 -16.61 -12.61 2.14
CA PRO A 193 -17.00 -11.72 1.04
C PRO A 193 -17.94 -12.35 -0.01
N GLY A 194 -18.36 -13.62 0.15
CA GLY A 194 -19.29 -14.34 -0.74
C GLY A 194 -18.65 -14.93 -2.00
N ASP A 195 -19.40 -15.73 -2.78
CA ASP A 195 -18.97 -16.28 -4.08
C ASP A 195 -19.06 -15.25 -5.24
N GLU A 196 -19.70 -14.10 -4.99
CA GLU A 196 -19.49 -12.85 -5.75
C GLU A 196 -18.18 -12.13 -5.34
N GLY A 197 -17.41 -12.74 -4.42
CA GLY A 197 -16.20 -12.23 -3.77
C GLY A 197 -14.89 -12.44 -4.54
N ASN A 198 -14.95 -12.49 -5.87
CA ASN A 198 -13.84 -12.02 -6.71
C ASN A 198 -13.80 -10.47 -6.78
N ASN A 199 -14.70 -9.78 -6.08
CA ASN A 199 -14.59 -8.36 -5.72
C ASN A 199 -14.03 -8.20 -4.29
N LEU A 200 -12.93 -8.90 -3.98
CA LEU A 200 -11.86 -8.21 -3.26
C LEU A 200 -11.66 -6.90 -4.01
N THR A 201 -11.93 -5.74 -3.39
CA THR A 201 -11.64 -4.40 -3.96
C THR A 201 -10.40 -4.55 -4.82
N GLN A 202 -10.55 -4.52 -6.14
CA GLN A 202 -9.47 -4.85 -7.05
C GLN A 202 -8.33 -3.93 -6.67
N HIS A 203 -7.29 -4.46 -6.03
CA HIS A 203 -6.23 -3.61 -5.51
C HIS A 203 -5.41 -3.18 -6.70
N VAL A 204 -5.74 -2.02 -7.26
CA VAL A 204 -5.14 -1.52 -8.47
C VAL A 204 -3.88 -0.78 -8.09
N THR A 205 -2.74 -1.42 -8.34
CA THR A 205 -1.45 -0.73 -8.26
C THR A 205 -1.30 0.19 -9.46
N LEU A 206 -1.37 1.50 -9.20
CA LEU A 206 -1.09 2.54 -10.17
C LEU A 206 0.40 2.91 -10.10
N ARG A 207 0.96 3.33 -11.25
CA ARG A 207 2.34 3.79 -11.31
C ARG A 207 2.51 5.05 -10.46
N SER A 208 3.52 5.07 -9.60
CA SER A 208 3.79 6.16 -8.65
C SER A 208 5.02 7.02 -8.97
N SER A 209 5.84 6.62 -9.95
CA SER A 209 7.07 7.33 -10.36
C SER A 209 6.87 8.09 -11.66
N TYR A 210 7.38 9.33 -11.78
CA TYR A 210 7.21 10.15 -12.98
C TYR A 210 8.01 9.67 -14.18
N GLN A 211 7.46 9.85 -15.38
CA GLN A 211 8.07 9.49 -16.65
C GLN A 211 7.83 10.56 -17.72
N LYS A 212 8.62 10.49 -18.79
CA LYS A 212 8.34 11.17 -20.06
C LYS A 212 7.52 10.22 -20.93
N LEU A 213 6.27 10.57 -21.22
CA LEU A 213 5.31 9.71 -21.91
C LEU A 213 4.82 10.31 -23.23
N SER A 214 4.73 9.47 -24.25
CA SER A 214 4.10 9.74 -25.54
C SER A 214 2.59 9.48 -25.50
N VAL A 215 1.84 10.02 -26.46
CA VAL A 215 0.38 9.76 -26.56
C VAL A 215 0.07 8.26 -26.64
N PRO A 216 0.78 7.42 -27.43
CA PRO A 216 0.55 5.97 -27.44
C PRO A 216 0.76 5.30 -26.08
N GLN A 217 1.79 5.69 -25.32
CA GLN A 217 2.04 5.13 -23.98
C GLN A 217 0.93 5.49 -23.00
N VAL A 218 0.44 6.73 -23.01
CA VAL A 218 -0.67 7.15 -22.12
C VAL A 218 -1.99 6.47 -22.52
N LYS A 219 -2.19 6.17 -23.81
CA LYS A 219 -3.35 5.37 -24.27
C LYS A 219 -3.29 3.90 -23.86
N ALA A 220 -2.12 3.39 -23.52
CA ALA A 220 -1.90 2.00 -23.12
C ALA A 220 -2.00 1.79 -21.60
N ILE A 221 -2.30 2.85 -20.83
CA ILE A 221 -2.58 2.75 -19.40
C ILE A 221 -3.72 1.75 -19.18
N LYS A 222 -3.58 0.89 -18.18
CA LYS A 222 -4.61 -0.10 -17.83
C LYS A 222 -5.76 0.58 -17.10
N ASN A 223 -6.93 -0.06 -17.08
CA ASN A 223 -8.11 0.40 -16.34
C ASN A 223 -8.64 1.78 -16.77
N ILE A 224 -8.43 2.15 -18.03
CA ILE A 224 -9.06 3.32 -18.66
C ILE A 224 -9.81 2.92 -19.93
N SER A 225 -10.91 3.60 -20.20
CA SER A 225 -11.69 3.47 -21.42
C SER A 225 -11.63 4.76 -22.22
N ILE A 226 -11.17 4.69 -23.48
CA ILE A 226 -11.01 5.85 -24.37
C ILE A 226 -12.32 6.08 -25.14
N LYS A 227 -12.91 7.27 -24.98
CA LYS A 227 -14.15 7.69 -25.67
C LYS A 227 -13.90 8.24 -27.07
N LYS A 228 -12.97 9.20 -27.20
CA LYS A 228 -12.68 9.87 -28.48
C LYS A 228 -11.28 10.50 -28.49
N LYS A 229 -10.73 10.70 -29.68
CA LYS A 229 -9.41 11.34 -29.89
C LYS A 229 -9.50 12.86 -29.68
N HIS A 230 -8.39 13.47 -29.29
CA HIS A 230 -8.21 14.93 -29.20
C HIS A 230 -6.84 15.31 -29.79
N LYS A 231 -6.69 16.54 -30.33
CA LYS A 231 -5.44 16.98 -30.99
C LYS A 231 -4.21 16.85 -30.09
N LYS A 232 -4.37 17.12 -28.79
CA LYS A 232 -3.30 17.05 -27.77
C LYS A 232 -3.46 15.88 -26.78
N GLY A 233 -4.26 14.87 -27.12
CA GLY A 233 -4.54 13.75 -26.20
C GLY A 233 -5.81 12.98 -26.55
N PHE A 234 -6.66 12.70 -25.57
CA PHE A 234 -7.90 11.95 -25.76
C PHE A 234 -8.86 12.10 -24.58
N TYR A 235 -10.14 11.84 -24.81
CA TYR A 235 -11.15 11.77 -23.76
C TYR A 235 -11.26 10.33 -23.27
N SER A 236 -11.24 10.14 -21.96
CA SER A 236 -11.32 8.83 -21.31
C SER A 236 -12.02 8.91 -19.96
N TYR A 237 -12.21 7.75 -19.35
CA TYR A 237 -12.65 7.58 -17.97
C TYR A 237 -12.00 6.34 -17.37
N SER A 238 -11.92 6.28 -16.05
CA SER A 238 -11.45 5.14 -15.28
C SER A 238 -12.49 4.02 -15.28
N THR A 239 -12.01 2.78 -15.29
CA THR A 239 -12.83 1.59 -15.06
C THR A 239 -12.60 0.98 -13.68
N ILE A 240 -11.83 1.65 -12.81
CA ILE A 240 -11.56 1.20 -11.45
C ILE A 240 -12.79 1.43 -10.59
N ASN A 241 -13.18 0.40 -9.82
CA ASN A 241 -14.18 0.54 -8.79
C ASN A 241 -13.52 1.09 -7.51
N HIS A 242 -13.58 2.40 -7.34
CA HIS A 242 -12.93 3.08 -6.22
C HIS A 242 -13.67 2.87 -4.89
N ASN A 243 -12.91 2.88 -3.79
CA ASN A 243 -13.46 2.84 -2.44
C ASN A 243 -12.92 4.05 -1.66
N TYR A 244 -13.62 5.18 -1.84
CA TYR A 244 -13.23 6.45 -1.24
C TYR A 244 -13.79 6.60 0.17
N ALA A 245 -12.93 7.05 1.09
CA ALA A 245 -13.30 7.49 2.43
C ALA A 245 -12.71 8.87 2.71
N MET A 246 -13.57 9.87 2.92
CA MET A 246 -13.14 11.18 3.39
C MET A 246 -12.82 11.11 4.89
N LYS A 247 -11.69 11.71 5.28
CA LYS A 247 -11.23 11.78 6.67
C LYS A 247 -10.72 13.17 6.98
N ILE A 248 -10.77 13.52 8.27
CA ILE A 248 -10.09 14.69 8.82
C ILE A 248 -8.84 14.19 9.55
N LYS A 249 -7.68 14.75 9.22
CA LYS A 249 -6.37 14.38 9.77
C LYS A 249 -5.61 15.65 10.15
N SER A 250 -5.25 15.80 11.42
CA SER A 250 -4.62 17.03 11.95
C SER A 250 -5.38 18.32 11.58
N GLY A 251 -6.72 18.25 11.49
CA GLY A 251 -7.59 19.36 11.07
C GLY A 251 -7.77 19.54 9.55
N ASP A 252 -7.02 18.80 8.73
CA ASP A 252 -7.05 18.85 7.27
C ASP A 252 -7.91 17.74 6.66
N ARG A 253 -8.51 17.99 5.48
CA ARG A 253 -9.37 17.01 4.80
C ARG A 253 -8.61 16.20 3.76
N VAL A 254 -8.62 14.89 3.92
CA VAL A 254 -8.02 13.93 2.98
C VAL A 254 -9.06 12.94 2.47
N VAL A 255 -8.82 12.39 1.28
CA VAL A 255 -9.61 11.29 0.73
C VAL A 255 -8.71 10.07 0.61
N ILE A 256 -9.03 9.02 1.34
CA ILE A 256 -8.37 7.72 1.26
C ILE A 256 -9.09 6.90 0.20
N ASP A 257 -8.34 6.36 -0.76
CA ASP A 257 -8.85 5.42 -1.75
C ASP A 257 -8.30 4.03 -1.48
N ARG A 258 -9.12 3.17 -0.87
CA ARG A 258 -8.71 1.81 -0.48
C ARG A 258 -8.49 0.89 -1.68
N ALA A 259 -9.05 1.22 -2.85
CA ALA A 259 -8.86 0.42 -4.07
C ALA A 259 -7.47 0.62 -4.68
N THR A 260 -6.85 1.80 -4.47
CA THR A 260 -5.54 2.14 -5.03
C THR A 260 -4.45 2.31 -3.97
N SER A 261 -4.82 2.26 -2.68
CA SER A 261 -3.94 2.59 -1.55
C SER A 261 -3.31 3.99 -1.65
N LEU A 262 -4.08 4.94 -2.18
CA LEU A 262 -3.67 6.33 -2.33
C LEU A 262 -4.44 7.21 -1.34
N MET A 263 -3.76 8.25 -0.86
CA MET A 263 -4.38 9.33 -0.12
C MET A 263 -4.26 10.62 -0.92
N TRP A 264 -5.38 11.29 -1.05
CA TRP A 264 -5.54 12.48 -1.87
C TRP A 264 -5.84 13.69 -1.00
N HIS A 265 -5.26 14.83 -1.37
CA HIS A 265 -5.71 16.10 -0.83
C HIS A 265 -7.13 16.38 -1.37
N GLN A 266 -8.10 16.58 -0.49
CA GLN A 266 -9.51 16.61 -0.86
C GLN A 266 -9.87 17.80 -1.77
N SER A 267 -9.25 18.96 -1.52
CA SER A 267 -9.56 20.23 -2.18
C SER A 267 -8.46 20.87 -3.00
N GLY A 268 -7.32 20.20 -3.20
CA GLY A 268 -6.19 20.71 -3.97
C GLY A 268 -5.79 22.18 -3.73
N SER A 269 -5.30 22.85 -4.78
CA SER A 269 -5.06 24.29 -4.81
C SER A 269 -6.33 25.07 -5.16
N ILE A 270 -6.50 26.23 -4.53
CA ILE A 270 -7.64 27.13 -4.78
C ILE A 270 -7.55 27.77 -6.17
N ALA A 271 -6.35 28.20 -6.57
CA ALA A 271 -6.09 28.85 -7.85
C ALA A 271 -5.28 27.93 -8.78
N PRO A 272 -5.47 28.05 -10.11
CA PRO A 272 -4.60 27.41 -11.08
C PRO A 272 -3.25 28.13 -11.13
N MET A 273 -2.18 27.38 -11.43
CA MET A 273 -0.81 27.88 -11.45
C MET A 273 0.00 27.19 -12.55
N THR A 274 1.15 27.76 -12.89
CA THR A 274 2.08 27.11 -13.83
C THR A 274 2.63 25.80 -13.24
N TRP A 275 3.12 24.91 -14.10
CA TRP A 275 3.70 23.64 -13.62
C TRP A 275 4.92 23.86 -12.71
N TYR A 276 5.66 24.96 -12.91
CA TYR A 276 6.77 25.33 -12.03
C TYR A 276 6.29 25.79 -10.65
N GLU A 277 5.29 26.68 -10.61
CA GLU A 277 4.66 27.13 -9.35
C GLU A 277 4.01 25.96 -8.61
N ALA A 278 3.44 24.97 -9.31
CA ALA A 278 2.89 23.77 -8.71
C ALA A 278 3.91 22.99 -7.88
N LYS A 279 5.17 22.92 -8.34
CA LYS A 279 6.26 22.29 -7.58
C LYS A 279 6.62 23.09 -6.33
N LEU A 280 6.64 24.42 -6.43
CA LEU A 280 6.90 25.30 -5.27
C LEU A 280 5.77 25.20 -4.25
N TRP A 281 4.52 25.21 -4.71
CA TRP A 281 3.33 25.05 -3.88
C TRP A 281 3.36 23.71 -3.12
N LEU A 282 3.71 22.62 -3.80
CA LEU A 282 3.89 21.31 -3.16
C LEU A 282 5.03 21.29 -2.13
N SER A 283 6.13 21.99 -2.40
CA SER A 283 7.21 22.12 -1.42
C SER A 283 6.73 22.83 -0.15
N GLY A 284 5.93 23.88 -0.28
CA GLY A 284 5.29 24.54 0.85
C GLY A 284 4.30 23.64 1.58
N LEU A 285 3.51 22.84 0.86
CA LEU A 285 2.58 21.88 1.45
C LEU A 285 3.31 20.83 2.30
N ARG A 286 4.39 20.24 1.75
CA ARG A 286 5.23 19.26 2.47
C ARG A 286 5.89 19.88 3.70
N SER A 287 6.41 21.10 3.58
CA SER A 287 7.07 21.80 4.69
C SER A 287 6.12 22.11 5.85
N ARG A 288 4.83 22.29 5.58
CA ARG A 288 3.81 22.51 6.62
C ARG A 288 3.28 21.20 7.21
N GLY A 289 3.63 20.04 6.65
CA GLY A 289 3.15 18.76 7.13
C GLY A 289 1.64 18.61 7.01
N TYR A 290 1.05 18.97 5.86
CA TYR A 290 -0.40 18.89 5.64
C TYR A 290 -0.95 17.51 6.01
N ALA A 291 -2.01 17.49 6.83
CA ALA A 291 -2.60 16.28 7.41
C ALA A 291 -1.61 15.36 8.16
N GLY A 292 -0.49 15.92 8.67
CA GLY A 292 0.58 15.18 9.33
C GLY A 292 1.63 14.58 8.39
N TYR A 293 1.56 14.85 7.08
CA TYR A 293 2.41 14.19 6.07
C TYR A 293 3.27 15.18 5.26
N ASN A 294 4.48 14.74 4.91
CA ASN A 294 5.49 15.54 4.21
C ASN A 294 5.92 14.94 2.86
N ASP A 295 5.25 13.90 2.37
CA ASP A 295 5.56 13.15 1.15
C ASP A 295 4.54 13.41 0.01
N TRP A 296 3.75 14.47 0.14
CA TRP A 296 2.80 14.91 -0.90
C TRP A 296 3.49 15.26 -2.23
N ARG A 297 2.92 14.77 -3.34
CA ARG A 297 3.44 14.97 -4.69
C ARG A 297 2.32 15.23 -5.71
N LEU A 298 2.69 15.65 -6.93
CA LEU A 298 1.74 15.61 -8.06
C LEU A 298 1.36 14.15 -8.36
N PRO A 299 0.14 13.88 -8.83
CA PRO A 299 -0.21 12.56 -9.31
C PRO A 299 0.57 12.24 -10.58
N THR A 300 0.81 10.95 -10.81
CA THR A 300 1.13 10.47 -12.16
C THR A 300 -0.11 10.56 -13.04
N ILE A 301 0.04 10.41 -14.35
CA ILE A 301 -1.09 10.39 -15.27
C ILE A 301 -2.01 9.19 -15.02
N ASP A 302 -1.45 8.04 -14.60
CA ASP A 302 -2.19 6.83 -14.21
C ASP A 302 -3.11 7.11 -13.00
N GLU A 303 -2.59 7.80 -11.99
CA GLU A 303 -3.34 8.20 -10.79
C GLU A 303 -4.33 9.33 -11.08
N ALA A 304 -3.97 10.30 -11.90
CA ALA A 304 -4.85 11.42 -12.21
C ALA A 304 -6.05 10.97 -13.07
N VAL A 305 -5.81 10.09 -14.06
CA VAL A 305 -6.88 9.57 -14.93
C VAL A 305 -7.78 8.58 -14.20
N SER A 306 -7.29 7.89 -13.16
CA SER A 306 -8.13 6.99 -12.37
C SER A 306 -9.28 7.73 -11.67
N LEU A 307 -9.10 9.00 -11.33
CA LEU A 307 -10.16 9.82 -10.72
C LEU A 307 -11.28 10.22 -11.70
N VAL A 308 -11.11 9.99 -13.00
CA VAL A 308 -12.07 10.45 -14.02
C VAL A 308 -13.25 9.49 -14.11
N GLU A 309 -14.43 10.00 -13.76
CA GLU A 309 -15.67 9.24 -13.77
C GLU A 309 -16.31 9.13 -15.16
N MET A 310 -17.05 8.04 -15.40
CA MET A 310 -17.72 7.83 -16.68
C MET A 310 -18.75 8.91 -17.00
N SER A 311 -19.45 9.40 -15.97
CA SER A 311 -20.47 10.43 -16.01
C SER A 311 -20.09 11.59 -15.08
N LYS A 312 -20.81 12.72 -15.20
CA LYS A 312 -20.64 13.84 -14.27
C LYS A 312 -21.33 13.48 -12.97
N LYS A 313 -20.54 13.33 -11.89
CA LYS A 313 -21.05 12.94 -10.56
C LYS A 313 -20.99 14.10 -9.56
N SER A 314 -19.97 14.95 -9.64
CA SER A 314 -19.80 16.12 -8.75
C SER A 314 -20.08 17.42 -9.50
N GLY A 315 -21.33 17.90 -9.41
CA GLY A 315 -21.79 19.06 -10.17
C GLY A 315 -21.70 18.83 -11.68
N ASP A 316 -20.88 19.61 -12.38
CA ASP A 316 -20.65 19.47 -13.82
C ASP A 316 -19.33 18.74 -14.17
N LEU A 317 -18.73 18.05 -13.20
CA LEU A 317 -17.44 17.37 -13.31
C LEU A 317 -17.57 15.84 -13.25
N CYS A 318 -16.78 15.17 -14.09
CA CYS A 318 -16.49 13.74 -14.13
C CYS A 318 -15.48 13.34 -13.02
N ILE A 319 -15.85 13.56 -11.77
CA ILE A 319 -15.10 13.14 -10.58
C ILE A 319 -16.08 12.80 -9.47
N ASP A 320 -15.70 11.92 -8.55
CA ASP A 320 -16.51 11.54 -7.40
C ASP A 320 -16.84 12.75 -6.49
N PRO A 321 -18.07 12.85 -5.94
CA PRO A 321 -18.49 13.95 -5.05
C PRO A 321 -17.68 14.11 -3.76
N VAL A 322 -16.91 13.09 -3.36
CA VAL A 322 -16.01 13.18 -2.20
C VAL A 322 -14.94 14.26 -2.38
N PHE A 323 -14.57 14.55 -3.64
CA PHE A 323 -13.58 15.55 -4.00
C PHE A 323 -14.20 16.93 -4.20
N ASP A 324 -13.46 17.97 -3.81
CA ASP A 324 -13.89 19.35 -4.05
C ASP A 324 -13.96 19.66 -5.56
N LYS A 325 -14.99 20.42 -5.94
CA LYS A 325 -15.28 20.78 -7.32
C LYS A 325 -14.47 21.97 -7.86
N THR A 326 -13.63 22.60 -7.05
CA THR A 326 -12.81 23.75 -7.46
C THR A 326 -11.76 23.34 -8.50
N GLN A 327 -11.18 22.14 -8.39
CA GLN A 327 -10.19 21.66 -9.34
C GLN A 327 -10.86 21.04 -10.57
N ARG A 328 -11.20 21.89 -11.53
CA ARG A 328 -11.78 21.48 -12.82
C ARG A 328 -10.77 20.76 -13.73
N TRP A 329 -9.48 21.02 -13.52
CA TRP A 329 -8.36 20.40 -14.22
C TRP A 329 -7.11 20.45 -13.34
N ILE A 330 -6.24 19.45 -13.48
CA ILE A 330 -5.05 19.32 -12.65
C ILE A 330 -3.79 19.02 -13.45
N TRP A 331 -2.65 19.50 -12.93
CA TRP A 331 -1.34 19.04 -13.37
C TRP A 331 -1.04 17.62 -12.90
N THR A 332 -0.28 16.90 -13.72
CA THR A 332 0.41 15.67 -13.32
C THR A 332 1.92 15.92 -13.27
N GLY A 333 2.66 15.03 -12.62
CA GLY A 333 4.13 15.08 -12.61
C GLY A 333 4.77 14.52 -13.88
N ASP A 334 4.01 13.87 -14.76
CA ASP A 334 4.52 13.29 -16.00
C ASP A 334 4.73 14.33 -17.08
N ARG A 335 5.80 14.15 -17.84
CA ARG A 335 6.21 15.04 -18.93
C ARG A 335 5.80 14.44 -20.27
N TYR A 336 5.54 15.30 -21.25
CA TYR A 336 5.38 14.87 -22.63
C TYR A 336 6.75 14.65 -23.28
N VAL A 337 6.91 13.61 -24.10
CA VAL A 337 8.25 13.24 -24.65
C VAL A 337 8.83 14.27 -25.62
N GLU A 338 8.01 14.99 -26.39
CA GLU A 338 8.51 15.81 -27.51
C GLU A 338 8.87 17.25 -27.10
N ASN A 339 8.43 17.71 -25.93
CA ASN A 339 8.68 19.08 -25.48
C ASN A 339 8.65 19.19 -23.95
N HIS A 340 8.90 20.38 -23.41
CA HIS A 340 8.85 20.64 -21.96
C HIS A 340 7.43 20.73 -21.39
N SER A 341 6.40 20.18 -22.06
CA SER A 341 5.02 20.12 -21.55
C SER A 341 4.86 19.08 -20.45
N ALA A 342 3.84 19.25 -19.63
CA ALA A 342 3.37 18.26 -18.68
C ALA A 342 2.00 17.72 -19.09
N TRP A 343 1.70 16.49 -18.69
CA TRP A 343 0.37 15.91 -18.82
C TRP A 343 -0.59 16.55 -17.80
N SER A 344 -1.84 16.68 -18.19
CA SER A 344 -2.93 17.22 -17.38
C SER A 344 -4.23 16.46 -17.63
N VAL A 345 -5.10 16.50 -16.62
CA VAL A 345 -6.42 15.84 -16.64
C VAL A 345 -7.49 16.88 -16.38
N TYR A 346 -8.52 16.88 -17.22
CA TYR A 346 -9.70 17.74 -17.09
C TYR A 346 -10.89 16.92 -16.65
N PHE A 347 -11.43 17.26 -15.47
CA PHE A 347 -12.63 16.62 -14.94
C PHE A 347 -13.90 17.15 -15.61
N THR A 348 -13.87 18.28 -16.31
CA THR A 348 -15.08 18.82 -16.99
C THR A 348 -15.67 17.88 -18.06
N TYR A 349 -14.80 17.13 -18.74
CA TYR A 349 -15.20 16.21 -19.83
C TYR A 349 -14.41 14.90 -19.86
N GLY A 350 -13.52 14.67 -18.89
CA GLY A 350 -12.61 13.52 -18.87
C GLY A 350 -11.51 13.60 -19.94
N LEU A 351 -10.95 14.78 -20.19
CA LEU A 351 -9.87 14.96 -21.18
C LEU A 351 -8.50 14.74 -20.54
N VAL A 352 -7.72 13.82 -21.10
CA VAL A 352 -6.28 13.65 -20.84
C VAL A 352 -5.51 14.33 -21.96
N ALA A 353 -4.67 15.30 -21.63
CA ALA A 353 -3.93 16.08 -22.62
C ALA A 353 -2.60 16.63 -22.07
N TRP A 354 -1.74 17.18 -22.94
CA TRP A 354 -0.47 17.77 -22.53
C TRP A 354 -0.38 19.26 -22.91
N TYR A 355 0.22 20.07 -22.03
CA TYR A 355 0.40 21.52 -22.20
C TYR A 355 1.72 22.02 -21.58
N GLY A 356 2.33 23.02 -22.21
CA GLY A 356 3.57 23.68 -21.75
C GLY A 356 3.29 24.87 -20.85
N GLU A 357 2.98 26.01 -21.47
CA GLU A 357 2.65 27.26 -20.77
C GLU A 357 1.14 27.36 -20.58
N ASN A 358 0.67 27.01 -19.39
CA ASN A 358 -0.75 27.08 -19.03
C ASN A 358 -0.88 27.07 -17.50
N TYR A 359 -2.11 27.27 -17.01
CA TYR A 359 -2.43 27.34 -15.59
C TYR A 359 -3.38 26.21 -15.23
N PHE A 360 -2.91 25.26 -14.41
CA PHE A 360 -3.72 24.17 -13.88
C PHE A 360 -3.68 24.12 -12.36
N CYS A 361 -4.75 23.61 -11.75
CA CYS A 361 -4.76 23.40 -10.31
C CYS A 361 -3.85 22.21 -9.94
N VAL A 362 -3.61 22.07 -8.65
CA VAL A 362 -2.83 20.98 -8.08
C VAL A 362 -3.75 20.15 -7.20
N ARG A 363 -3.80 18.82 -7.39
CA ARG A 363 -4.46 17.90 -6.48
C ARG A 363 -3.43 16.88 -5.99
N PRO A 364 -2.76 17.15 -4.86
CA PRO A 364 -1.70 16.29 -4.37
C PRO A 364 -2.20 14.89 -4.06
N VAL A 365 -1.31 13.93 -4.26
CA VAL A 365 -1.48 12.54 -3.87
C VAL A 365 -0.25 12.07 -3.12
N ARG A 366 -0.44 11.07 -2.27
CA ARG A 366 0.60 10.31 -1.61
C ARG A 366 0.21 8.84 -1.59
N ILE A 367 1.21 7.97 -1.48
CA ILE A 367 0.98 6.54 -1.22
C ILE A 367 0.70 6.41 0.27
N ILE A 368 -0.31 5.62 0.63
CA ILE A 368 -0.54 5.28 2.03
C ILE A 368 0.55 4.28 2.43
N LYS A 369 1.47 4.72 3.29
CA LYS A 369 2.47 3.84 3.88
C LYS A 369 1.86 3.10 5.06
N GLN A 370 2.36 1.91 5.36
CA GLN A 370 1.89 1.10 6.50
C GLN A 370 1.73 1.88 7.81
N ARG A 371 2.73 2.73 8.11
CA ARG A 371 2.82 3.55 9.32
C ARG A 371 1.73 4.63 9.42
N ASP A 372 1.08 4.99 8.32
CA ASP A 372 0.05 6.03 8.33
C ASP A 372 -1.31 5.50 8.79
N ILE A 373 -1.52 4.18 8.66
CA ILE A 373 -2.63 3.44 9.25
C ILE A 373 -2.48 3.41 10.78
N MET A 374 -1.24 3.36 11.28
CA MET A 374 -0.89 3.36 12.70
C MET A 374 -1.19 4.68 13.42
N SER A 375 -0.94 5.82 12.77
CA SER A 375 -1.23 7.16 13.34
C SER A 375 -2.72 7.38 13.59
N TRP A 376 -3.61 6.66 12.88
CA TRP A 376 -5.05 6.72 13.09
C TRP A 376 -5.52 5.97 14.34
N LEU A 377 -4.79 4.92 14.75
CA LEU A 377 -5.09 4.14 15.95
C LEU A 377 -4.72 4.90 17.23
N PHE A 378 -3.65 5.72 17.20
CA PHE A 378 -3.24 6.54 18.33
C PHE A 378 -4.25 7.66 18.67
N GLU A 379 -4.86 8.31 17.65
CA GLU A 379 -5.84 9.39 17.89
C GLU A 379 -7.19 8.88 18.43
N LEU A 380 -7.53 7.60 18.23
CA LEU A 380 -8.70 6.94 18.81
C LEU A 380 -8.45 6.48 20.25
N PHE A 381 -7.20 6.13 20.59
CA PHE A 381 -6.83 5.65 21.93
C PHE A 381 -6.61 6.76 22.97
N ASP A 382 -6.30 7.99 22.54
CA ASP A 382 -6.12 9.12 23.47
C ASP A 382 -7.43 9.75 23.96
N ASN A 383 -8.59 9.41 23.37
CA ASN A 383 -9.90 9.91 23.82
C ASN A 383 -10.77 8.89 24.58
N TYR A 384 -10.24 7.69 24.88
CA TYR A 384 -10.96 6.66 25.66
C TYR A 384 -10.27 6.26 26.97
N CYS A 385 -9.17 6.93 27.34
CA CYS A 385 -8.50 6.72 28.62
C CYS A 385 -8.78 7.86 29.61
N LEU A 386 -10.05 8.18 29.82
CA LEU A 386 -10.53 8.90 31.00
C LEU A 386 -11.88 8.35 31.43
N SER A 387 -11.90 7.20 32.12
CA SER A 387 -12.75 7.01 33.30
C SER A 387 -12.52 5.67 34.02
N PHE A 388 -12.45 5.79 35.34
CA PHE A 388 -12.62 4.78 36.37
C PHE A 388 -11.43 3.92 36.81
N SER A 389 -10.69 4.53 37.73
CA SER A 389 -10.33 3.95 39.03
C SER A 389 -11.40 3.03 39.61
N LEU A 390 -11.09 1.75 39.80
CA LEU A 390 -10.95 1.06 41.10
C LEU A 390 -10.62 -0.41 40.88
#